data_AF-A0A7S3JXJ7-F1
#
_entry.id   AF-A0A7S3JXJ7-F1
#
_cell.length_a   1.000
_cell.length_b   1.000
_cell.length_c   1.000
_cell.angle_alpha   90.00
_cell.angle_beta   90.00
_cell.angle_gamma   90.00
#
_symmetry.space_group_name_H-M   'P 1'
#
loop_
_entity.id
_entity.type
_entity.pdbx_description
1 polymer ?
#
loop_
_entity_poly.entity_id
_entity_poly.type
_entity_poly.pdbx_seq_one_letter_code
_entity_poly.pdbx_strand_id
1 'polypeptide(L)'
;MNAKLWDRRYSKGVAYGDEANIFLKDVAAKYFRNGQSVLLVGEGEGRNALHLAKNHDCRCVALDWSAIGLARCHKRAQAAGVEIETRVLDAIEYRANEDNCFYDSVINIHCSLSSKEATIRMHQQLVAALRPGGLFIAELFAVGSDLGPREPERLFEPSELLSFDDSMHVLYLKCEEVLLSEGIYHASANPQRLSRLVARKKEVMRYDHFVSFLIKHQVDPTIKKNQQEENDVYLQHSSWLTGRALLEAKKEYRCLSCWTPRQACYCALISRKRQEWQHVNNNFFNDRVLLLCHPLEFLRSTSSGRLLVQLYDTRFCIWGGFSFSSSFETDIELLFNEDRAVLLYPQASSSETYTTLRDDQILVIPDGSWKQTQAMVSSIRRRWPRIKCLGLRPEIIDKIRPSSSVVDAIREGNGKGRLSTFEAVCIASYQISQNNPDQAFDALDQTLVPTIRATRPFLNSKPAPNLQWKSCDKATLMWARAFQRVAKDAHRPSSARSCPLCRISLASPNRMRDHVIGRRHCLAVAAEYLRQQDHAIFRNNSEDTAKLLPTEEDDAAKIFYTLSTLPILHQPATVVEPPDTALCALQKEVLCTSDTLAH
;
A
#
# COMPACT_ATOMS: atom_id res chain seq x y z
N MET A 1 -26.19 -28.43 -14.50
CA MET A 1 -26.52 -28.26 -15.95
C MET A 1 -25.32 -28.68 -16.78
N ASN A 2 -25.47 -28.89 -18.09
CA ASN A 2 -24.34 -29.19 -19.00
C ASN A 2 -24.39 -28.29 -20.25
N ALA A 3 -23.24 -28.06 -20.90
CA ALA A 3 -23.13 -27.19 -22.09
C ALA A 3 -24.09 -27.55 -23.22
N LYS A 4 -24.39 -28.85 -23.39
CA LYS A 4 -25.26 -29.38 -24.47
C LYS A 4 -26.69 -28.82 -24.42
N LEU A 5 -27.20 -28.47 -23.25
CA LEU A 5 -28.52 -27.85 -23.11
C LEU A 5 -28.54 -26.44 -23.72
N TRP A 6 -27.51 -25.65 -23.44
CA TRP A 6 -27.37 -24.27 -23.93
C TRP A 6 -27.07 -24.24 -25.42
N ASP A 7 -26.18 -25.11 -25.89
CA ASP A 7 -25.90 -25.31 -27.32
C ASP A 7 -27.19 -25.58 -28.12
N ARG A 8 -28.09 -26.41 -27.59
CA ARG A 8 -29.38 -26.71 -28.24
C ARG A 8 -30.32 -25.51 -28.28
N ARG A 9 -30.30 -24.64 -27.26
CA ARG A 9 -31.12 -23.42 -27.26
C ARG A 9 -30.60 -22.45 -28.31
N TYR A 10 -29.29 -22.18 -28.29
CA TYR A 10 -28.68 -21.28 -29.25
C TYR A 10 -28.75 -21.83 -30.66
N SER A 11 -28.69 -23.15 -30.90
CA SER A 11 -28.77 -23.67 -32.28
C SER A 11 -30.08 -23.35 -33.03
N LYS A 12 -31.16 -22.97 -32.32
CA LYS A 12 -32.51 -22.80 -32.90
C LYS A 12 -32.82 -21.39 -33.42
N GLY A 13 -31.93 -20.42 -33.24
CA GLY A 13 -32.15 -19.01 -33.61
C GLY A 13 -31.84 -18.07 -32.45
N VAL A 14 -32.19 -16.79 -32.56
CA VAL A 14 -31.92 -15.78 -31.52
C VAL A 14 -32.77 -16.08 -30.28
N ALA A 15 -32.12 -16.51 -29.20
CA ALA A 15 -32.80 -17.04 -28.02
C ALA A 15 -33.33 -15.95 -27.08
N TYR A 16 -32.56 -14.87 -26.91
CA TYR A 16 -32.82 -13.81 -25.92
C TYR A 16 -32.92 -12.40 -26.54
N GLY A 17 -33.28 -12.31 -27.81
CA GLY A 17 -33.44 -11.06 -28.54
C GLY A 17 -32.11 -10.34 -28.84
N ASP A 18 -32.23 -9.20 -29.54
CA ASP A 18 -31.07 -8.44 -30.01
C ASP A 18 -30.66 -7.29 -29.09
N GLU A 19 -31.61 -6.73 -28.35
CA GLU A 19 -31.39 -5.59 -27.47
C GLU A 19 -30.74 -6.01 -26.15
N ALA A 20 -29.78 -5.19 -25.68
CA ALA A 20 -29.18 -5.39 -24.37
C ALA A 20 -30.18 -5.19 -23.23
N ASN A 21 -29.89 -5.85 -22.11
CA ASN A 21 -30.67 -5.75 -20.89
C ASN A 21 -30.83 -4.29 -20.42
N ILE A 22 -32.06 -3.92 -20.03
CA ILE A 22 -32.42 -2.54 -19.72
C ILE A 22 -31.64 -2.02 -18.50
N PHE A 23 -31.54 -2.84 -17.45
CA PHE A 23 -30.79 -2.46 -16.25
C PHE A 23 -29.31 -2.20 -16.58
N LEU A 24 -28.71 -3.03 -17.43
CA LEU A 24 -27.34 -2.79 -17.88
C LEU A 24 -27.21 -1.47 -18.66
N LYS A 25 -28.16 -1.14 -19.55
CA LYS A 25 -28.14 0.14 -20.29
C LYS A 25 -28.13 1.33 -19.32
N ASP A 26 -28.99 1.30 -18.30
CA ASP A 26 -29.10 2.36 -17.31
C ASP A 26 -27.82 2.50 -16.47
N VAL A 27 -27.26 1.38 -16.03
CA VAL A 27 -26.00 1.35 -15.26
C VAL A 27 -24.82 1.80 -16.13
N ALA A 28 -24.75 1.38 -17.39
CA ALA A 28 -23.71 1.76 -18.32
C ALA A 28 -23.75 3.27 -18.62
N ALA A 29 -24.93 3.82 -18.92
CA ALA A 29 -25.11 5.25 -19.13
C ALA A 29 -24.67 6.10 -17.93
N LYS A 30 -24.86 5.59 -16.71
CA LYS A 30 -24.52 6.31 -15.48
C LYS A 30 -23.05 6.21 -15.09
N TYR A 31 -22.42 5.06 -15.27
CA TYR A 31 -21.11 4.78 -14.65
C TYR A 31 -19.97 4.45 -15.61
N PHE A 32 -20.26 4.08 -16.86
CA PHE A 32 -19.22 3.60 -17.76
C PHE A 32 -18.50 4.75 -18.45
N ARG A 33 -17.23 4.52 -18.75
CA ARG A 33 -16.35 5.45 -19.48
C ARG A 33 -15.72 4.71 -20.66
N ASN A 34 -15.37 5.43 -21.71
CA ASN A 34 -14.77 4.85 -22.91
C ASN A 34 -13.46 4.11 -22.59
N GLY A 35 -13.18 3.02 -23.32
CA GLY A 35 -11.96 2.23 -23.22
C GLY A 35 -11.90 1.22 -22.05
N GLN A 36 -12.99 1.10 -21.26
CA GLN A 36 -13.05 0.20 -20.11
C GLN A 36 -12.98 -1.27 -20.51
N SER A 37 -12.31 -2.08 -19.69
CA SER A 37 -12.22 -3.54 -19.86
C SER A 37 -13.33 -4.22 -19.07
N VAL A 38 -14.15 -5.03 -19.73
CA VAL A 38 -15.38 -5.58 -19.14
C VAL A 38 -15.44 -7.10 -19.32
N LEU A 39 -15.67 -7.83 -18.23
CA LEU A 39 -15.95 -9.27 -18.25
C LEU A 39 -17.44 -9.51 -18.09
N LEU A 40 -18.05 -10.25 -19.02
CA LEU A 40 -19.46 -10.67 -18.96
C LEU A 40 -19.53 -12.19 -18.82
N VAL A 41 -20.23 -12.69 -17.82
CA VAL A 41 -20.40 -14.14 -17.58
C VAL A 41 -21.81 -14.62 -17.93
N GLY A 42 -21.88 -15.82 -18.52
CA GLY A 42 -23.14 -16.39 -19.01
C GLY A 42 -23.75 -15.58 -20.16
N GLU A 43 -22.89 -14.97 -20.98
CA GLU A 43 -23.30 -13.94 -21.95
C GLU A 43 -24.00 -14.51 -23.19
N GLY A 44 -23.82 -15.80 -23.50
CA GLY A 44 -24.46 -16.47 -24.62
C GLY A 44 -24.15 -15.83 -25.98
N GLU A 45 -25.20 -15.32 -26.64
CA GLU A 45 -25.13 -14.73 -27.99
C GLU A 45 -24.64 -13.27 -28.03
N GLY A 46 -24.21 -12.70 -26.90
CA GLY A 46 -23.43 -11.47 -26.90
C GLY A 46 -24.19 -10.15 -26.94
N ARG A 47 -25.50 -10.12 -26.69
CA ARG A 47 -26.31 -8.89 -26.84
C ARG A 47 -25.83 -7.75 -25.92
N ASN A 48 -25.39 -8.06 -24.70
CA ASN A 48 -24.92 -7.08 -23.75
C ASN A 48 -23.49 -6.65 -24.10
N ALA A 49 -22.62 -7.63 -24.39
CA ALA A 49 -21.24 -7.37 -24.79
C ALA A 49 -21.18 -6.49 -26.06
N LEU A 50 -22.04 -6.76 -27.05
CA LEU A 50 -22.17 -5.99 -28.27
C LEU A 50 -22.61 -4.55 -28.01
N HIS A 51 -23.58 -4.35 -27.12
CA HIS A 51 -24.06 -3.02 -26.74
C HIS A 51 -22.96 -2.19 -26.07
N LEU A 52 -22.22 -2.79 -25.12
CA LEU A 52 -21.14 -2.10 -24.42
C LEU A 52 -19.97 -1.77 -25.36
N ALA A 53 -19.57 -2.70 -26.22
CA ALA A 53 -18.51 -2.47 -27.20
C ALA A 53 -18.90 -1.35 -28.19
N LYS A 54 -20.14 -1.35 -28.69
CA LYS A 54 -20.59 -0.38 -29.70
C LYS A 54 -20.88 1.01 -29.15
N ASN A 55 -21.54 1.10 -27.99
CA ASN A 55 -22.08 2.38 -27.49
C ASN A 55 -21.22 3.01 -26.39
N HIS A 56 -20.35 2.23 -25.73
CA HIS A 56 -19.51 2.68 -24.62
C HIS A 56 -18.01 2.42 -24.84
N ASP A 57 -17.61 2.03 -26.06
CA ASP A 57 -16.22 1.78 -26.44
C ASP A 57 -15.50 0.83 -25.45
N CYS A 58 -16.21 -0.20 -25.00
CA CYS A 58 -15.69 -1.15 -24.02
C CYS A 58 -14.95 -2.30 -24.71
N ARG A 59 -13.82 -2.71 -24.12
CA ARG A 59 -13.11 -3.95 -24.47
C ARG A 59 -13.76 -5.11 -23.73
N CYS A 60 -14.66 -5.80 -24.40
CA CYS A 60 -15.49 -6.85 -23.81
C CYS A 60 -14.87 -8.24 -23.95
N VAL A 61 -14.87 -8.98 -22.84
CA VAL A 61 -14.61 -10.42 -22.78
C VAL A 61 -15.92 -11.13 -22.42
N ALA A 62 -16.46 -11.91 -23.33
CA ALA A 62 -17.66 -12.72 -23.14
C ALA A 62 -17.28 -14.15 -22.74
N LEU A 63 -17.70 -14.56 -21.54
CA LEU A 63 -17.52 -15.91 -21.02
C LEU A 63 -18.86 -16.65 -21.01
N ASP A 64 -18.89 -17.83 -21.61
CA ASP A 64 -20.06 -18.70 -21.59
C ASP A 64 -19.64 -20.16 -21.71
N TRP A 65 -20.47 -21.09 -21.22
CA TRP A 65 -20.22 -22.51 -21.34
C TRP A 65 -20.52 -23.04 -22.76
N SER A 66 -21.38 -22.36 -23.50
CA SER A 66 -21.80 -22.71 -24.86
C SER A 66 -20.86 -22.13 -25.91
N ALA A 67 -20.13 -23.01 -26.60
CA ALA A 67 -19.35 -22.65 -27.77
C ALA A 67 -20.23 -22.14 -28.93
N ILE A 68 -21.47 -22.62 -29.05
CA ILE A 68 -22.41 -22.16 -30.09
C ILE A 68 -22.87 -20.72 -29.82
N GLY A 69 -23.23 -20.40 -28.57
CA GLY A 69 -23.59 -19.04 -28.17
C GLY A 69 -22.46 -18.06 -28.46
N LEU A 70 -21.24 -18.39 -28.03
CA LEU A 70 -20.07 -17.55 -28.25
C LEU A 70 -19.67 -17.41 -29.73
N ALA A 71 -19.80 -18.47 -30.53
CA ALA A 71 -19.58 -18.37 -31.98
C ALA A 71 -20.56 -17.38 -32.64
N ARG A 72 -21.80 -17.28 -32.14
CA ARG A 72 -22.76 -16.28 -32.60
C ARG A 72 -22.44 -14.88 -32.09
N CYS A 73 -22.05 -14.75 -30.82
CA CYS A 73 -21.53 -13.50 -30.25
C CYS A 73 -20.42 -12.93 -31.14
N HIS A 74 -19.43 -13.76 -31.48
CA HIS A 74 -18.31 -13.36 -32.35
C HIS A 74 -18.77 -12.92 -33.74
N LYS A 75 -19.70 -13.65 -34.38
CA LYS A 75 -20.27 -13.26 -35.68
C LYS A 75 -21.04 -11.94 -35.62
N ARG A 76 -21.81 -11.71 -34.55
CA ARG A 76 -22.55 -10.45 -34.34
C ARG A 76 -21.60 -9.27 -34.12
N ALA A 77 -20.52 -9.48 -33.37
CA ALA A 77 -19.46 -8.51 -33.18
C ALA A 77 -18.81 -8.11 -34.51
N GLN A 78 -18.40 -9.11 -35.32
CA GLN A 78 -17.83 -8.88 -36.66
C GLN A 78 -18.78 -8.11 -37.57
N ALA A 79 -20.06 -8.49 -37.61
CA ALA A 79 -21.07 -7.82 -38.42
C ALA A 79 -21.31 -6.36 -37.99
N ALA A 80 -21.11 -6.05 -36.71
CA ALA A 80 -21.23 -4.70 -36.16
C ALA A 80 -19.91 -3.89 -36.20
N GLY A 81 -18.82 -4.47 -36.68
CA GLY A 81 -17.52 -3.81 -36.77
C GLY A 81 -16.83 -3.60 -35.41
N VAL A 82 -17.16 -4.40 -34.39
CA VAL A 82 -16.54 -4.34 -33.06
C VAL A 82 -15.86 -5.66 -32.70
N GLU A 83 -14.90 -5.61 -31.80
CA GLU A 83 -14.19 -6.78 -31.31
C GLU A 83 -14.71 -7.21 -29.94
N ILE A 84 -15.03 -8.49 -29.79
CA ILE A 84 -15.38 -9.11 -28.52
C ILE A 84 -14.56 -10.38 -28.38
N GLU A 85 -13.78 -10.47 -27.31
CA GLU A 85 -13.03 -11.67 -26.97
C GLU A 85 -14.01 -12.71 -26.39
N THR A 86 -14.02 -13.93 -26.92
CA THR A 86 -14.92 -15.00 -26.45
C THR A 86 -14.13 -16.12 -25.77
N ARG A 87 -14.57 -16.54 -24.57
CA ARG A 87 -13.95 -17.63 -23.81
C ARG A 87 -14.96 -18.70 -23.44
N VAL A 88 -14.80 -19.90 -24.01
CA VAL A 88 -15.62 -21.06 -23.66
C VAL A 88 -15.11 -21.62 -22.34
N LEU A 89 -15.83 -21.37 -21.24
CA LEU A 89 -15.43 -21.79 -19.89
C LEU A 89 -16.66 -21.88 -18.98
N ASP A 90 -16.64 -22.82 -18.03
CA ASP A 90 -17.60 -22.79 -16.92
C ASP A 90 -17.24 -21.65 -15.97
N ALA A 91 -18.19 -20.75 -15.70
CA ALA A 91 -17.96 -19.59 -14.86
C ALA A 91 -17.48 -19.96 -13.44
N ILE A 92 -17.84 -21.14 -12.91
CA ILE A 92 -17.33 -21.60 -11.60
C ILE A 92 -15.85 -22.03 -11.66
N GLU A 93 -15.32 -22.33 -12.84
CA GLU A 93 -13.92 -22.68 -13.06
C GLU A 93 -13.05 -21.45 -13.35
N TYR A 94 -13.67 -20.29 -13.54
CA TYR A 94 -12.93 -19.04 -13.66
C TYR A 94 -12.10 -18.81 -12.40
N ARG A 95 -10.80 -18.57 -12.59
CA ARG A 95 -9.84 -18.27 -11.52
C ARG A 95 -9.21 -16.93 -11.82
N ALA A 96 -9.53 -15.93 -11.01
CA ALA A 96 -8.70 -14.74 -10.90
C ALA A 96 -7.76 -14.92 -9.70
N ASN A 97 -6.54 -14.39 -9.82
CA ASN A 97 -5.65 -14.20 -8.68
C ASN A 97 -5.42 -12.69 -8.49
N GLU A 98 -4.96 -12.31 -7.31
CA GLU A 98 -4.80 -10.89 -6.94
C GLU A 98 -3.78 -10.16 -7.84
N ASP A 99 -2.85 -10.89 -8.46
CA ASP A 99 -1.87 -10.38 -9.44
C ASP A 99 -2.49 -10.04 -10.83
N ASN A 100 -3.77 -10.38 -11.06
CA ASN A 100 -4.48 -10.35 -12.34
C ASN A 100 -5.80 -9.55 -12.28
N CYS A 101 -5.81 -8.40 -11.61
CA CYS A 101 -6.94 -7.46 -11.60
C CYS A 101 -7.04 -6.70 -12.95
N PHE A 102 -7.75 -7.27 -13.93
CA PHE A 102 -7.75 -6.75 -15.31
C PHE A 102 -8.97 -5.90 -15.69
N TYR A 103 -10.09 -6.04 -14.98
CA TYR A 103 -11.37 -5.50 -15.44
C TYR A 103 -11.81 -4.28 -14.64
N ASP A 104 -12.31 -3.29 -15.36
CA ASP A 104 -12.97 -2.11 -14.81
C ASP A 104 -14.41 -2.45 -14.39
N SER A 105 -15.05 -3.42 -15.06
CA SER A 105 -16.37 -3.94 -14.70
C SER A 105 -16.49 -5.44 -14.91
N VAL A 106 -17.25 -6.12 -14.04
CA VAL A 106 -17.62 -7.53 -14.16
C VAL A 106 -19.14 -7.64 -14.03
N ILE A 107 -19.77 -8.35 -14.96
CA ILE A 107 -21.21 -8.33 -15.17
C ILE A 107 -21.76 -9.75 -15.17
N ASN A 108 -22.77 -10.01 -14.33
CA ASN A 108 -23.55 -11.23 -14.31
C ASN A 108 -25.04 -10.90 -14.50
N ILE A 109 -25.58 -11.19 -15.68
CA ILE A 109 -27.01 -11.01 -15.96
C ILE A 109 -27.62 -12.39 -16.20
N HIS A 110 -28.58 -12.76 -15.35
CA HIS A 110 -29.33 -14.03 -15.36
C HIS A 110 -28.47 -15.31 -15.29
N CYS A 111 -27.19 -15.23 -14.93
CA CYS A 111 -26.33 -16.41 -14.75
C CYS A 111 -26.33 -16.86 -13.28
N SER A 112 -27.28 -17.75 -12.94
CA SER A 112 -27.28 -18.50 -11.68
C SER A 112 -26.91 -19.98 -11.90
N LEU A 113 -26.01 -20.48 -11.06
CA LEU A 113 -25.51 -21.86 -11.12
C LEU A 113 -26.50 -22.82 -10.46
N SER A 114 -26.10 -24.08 -10.23
CA SER A 114 -26.98 -25.13 -9.70
C SER A 114 -27.37 -24.95 -8.24
N SER A 115 -26.67 -24.09 -7.48
CA SER A 115 -27.02 -23.75 -6.10
C SER A 115 -26.63 -22.31 -5.77
N LYS A 116 -27.16 -21.79 -4.66
CA LYS A 116 -26.83 -20.46 -4.14
C LYS A 116 -25.35 -20.35 -3.83
N GLU A 117 -24.80 -21.35 -3.15
CA GLU A 117 -23.39 -21.41 -2.76
C GLU A 117 -22.47 -21.46 -3.97
N ALA A 118 -22.85 -22.19 -5.02
CA ALA A 118 -22.07 -22.23 -6.26
C ALA A 118 -22.01 -20.85 -6.93
N THR A 119 -23.14 -20.16 -7.01
CA THR A 119 -23.24 -18.81 -7.61
C THR A 119 -22.47 -17.79 -6.77
N ILE A 120 -22.57 -17.86 -5.43
CA ILE A 120 -21.81 -17.02 -4.50
C ILE A 120 -20.30 -17.25 -4.68
N ARG A 121 -19.84 -18.51 -4.75
CA ARG A 121 -18.43 -18.82 -5.02
C ARG A 121 -17.97 -18.26 -6.36
N MET A 122 -18.81 -18.35 -7.39
CA MET A 122 -18.54 -17.73 -8.68
C MET A 122 -18.42 -16.21 -8.57
N HIS A 123 -19.33 -15.52 -7.86
CA HIS A 123 -19.23 -14.08 -7.61
C HIS A 123 -17.93 -13.70 -6.91
N GLN A 124 -17.47 -14.48 -5.91
CA GLN A 124 -16.17 -14.26 -5.25
C GLN A 124 -15.00 -14.33 -6.23
N GLN A 125 -14.97 -15.34 -7.11
CA GLN A 125 -13.92 -15.47 -8.12
C GLN A 125 -13.95 -14.33 -9.15
N LEU A 126 -15.15 -13.85 -9.49
CA LEU A 126 -15.34 -12.77 -10.44
C LEU A 126 -14.94 -11.40 -9.87
N VAL A 127 -15.30 -11.11 -8.62
CA VAL A 127 -14.90 -9.87 -7.94
C VAL A 127 -13.40 -9.83 -7.66
N ALA A 128 -12.74 -10.98 -7.49
CA ALA A 128 -11.28 -11.04 -7.46
C ALA A 128 -10.63 -10.51 -8.75
N ALA A 129 -11.31 -10.60 -9.90
CA ALA A 129 -10.81 -10.11 -11.20
C ALA A 129 -10.96 -8.58 -11.39
N LEU A 130 -11.76 -7.91 -10.54
CA LEU A 130 -11.97 -6.48 -10.61
C LEU A 130 -10.74 -5.71 -10.15
N ARG A 131 -10.44 -4.63 -10.86
CA ARG A 131 -9.56 -3.56 -10.37
C ARG A 131 -10.15 -2.91 -9.12
N PRO A 132 -9.32 -2.37 -8.22
CA PRO A 132 -9.80 -1.43 -7.21
C PRO A 132 -10.61 -0.30 -7.87
N GLY A 133 -11.77 0.03 -7.31
CA GLY A 133 -12.70 1.00 -7.90
C GLY A 133 -13.60 0.45 -9.02
N GLY A 134 -13.37 -0.78 -9.47
CA GLY A 134 -14.17 -1.43 -10.50
C GLY A 134 -15.57 -1.82 -10.05
N LEU A 135 -16.48 -2.03 -11.01
CA LEU A 135 -17.90 -2.31 -10.75
C LEU A 135 -18.24 -3.79 -10.89
N PHE A 136 -18.93 -4.34 -9.89
CA PHE A 136 -19.66 -5.58 -10.00
C PHE A 136 -21.15 -5.28 -10.23
N ILE A 137 -21.71 -5.84 -11.30
CA ILE A 137 -23.10 -5.63 -11.70
C ILE A 137 -23.78 -6.99 -11.80
N ALA A 138 -24.87 -7.18 -11.06
CA ALA A 138 -25.63 -8.42 -11.11
C ALA A 138 -27.14 -8.18 -11.24
N GLU A 139 -27.80 -8.99 -12.06
CA GLU A 139 -29.27 -9.09 -12.13
C GLU A 139 -29.67 -10.57 -12.16
N LEU A 140 -30.32 -11.06 -11.09
CA LEU A 140 -30.78 -12.46 -10.98
C LEU A 140 -32.28 -12.52 -10.67
N PHE A 141 -32.94 -13.60 -11.09
CA PHE A 141 -34.35 -13.84 -10.77
C PHE A 141 -34.55 -14.05 -9.27
N ALA A 142 -35.62 -13.48 -8.71
CA ALA A 142 -36.04 -13.64 -7.33
C ALA A 142 -37.27 -14.55 -7.21
N VAL A 143 -37.66 -14.88 -5.98
CA VAL A 143 -38.83 -15.73 -5.71
C VAL A 143 -40.09 -15.08 -6.30
N GLY A 144 -40.97 -15.87 -6.90
CA GLY A 144 -42.21 -15.36 -7.50
C GLY A 144 -42.06 -14.87 -8.94
N SER A 145 -40.93 -15.13 -9.60
CA SER A 145 -40.81 -15.00 -11.05
C SER A 145 -41.34 -16.25 -11.76
N ASP A 146 -42.11 -16.03 -12.83
CA ASP A 146 -42.59 -17.07 -13.74
C ASP A 146 -41.55 -17.47 -14.81
N LEU A 147 -40.49 -16.67 -14.95
CA LEU A 147 -39.37 -16.87 -15.86
C LEU A 147 -38.08 -17.24 -15.10
N GLY A 148 -37.05 -17.65 -15.84
CA GLY A 148 -35.78 -18.05 -15.26
C GLY A 148 -35.80 -19.47 -14.66
N PRO A 149 -34.93 -19.77 -13.68
CA PRO A 149 -34.88 -21.08 -13.05
C PRO A 149 -36.14 -21.34 -12.19
N ARG A 150 -36.61 -22.58 -12.20
CA ARG A 150 -37.75 -23.01 -11.34
C ARG A 150 -37.29 -23.45 -9.96
N GLU A 151 -36.00 -23.75 -9.83
CA GLU A 151 -35.39 -24.25 -8.61
C GLU A 151 -35.14 -23.09 -7.61
N PRO A 152 -35.70 -23.12 -6.39
CA PRO A 152 -35.50 -22.06 -5.39
C PRO A 152 -34.04 -21.78 -5.05
N GLU A 153 -33.17 -22.79 -5.16
CA GLU A 153 -31.72 -22.71 -4.92
C GLU A 153 -30.99 -21.86 -5.98
N ARG A 154 -31.71 -21.36 -6.98
CA ARG A 154 -31.17 -20.56 -8.09
C ARG A 154 -31.83 -19.19 -8.20
N LEU A 155 -32.73 -18.88 -7.28
CA LEU A 155 -33.43 -17.61 -7.11
C LEU A 155 -32.81 -16.82 -5.95
N PHE A 156 -32.57 -15.53 -6.13
CA PHE A 156 -31.84 -14.70 -5.17
C PHE A 156 -32.68 -13.51 -4.72
N GLU A 157 -32.75 -13.29 -3.42
CA GLU A 157 -33.23 -12.03 -2.84
C GLU A 157 -32.04 -11.04 -2.65
N PRO A 158 -32.28 -9.73 -2.56
CA PRO A 158 -31.21 -8.73 -2.53
C PRO A 158 -30.18 -8.94 -1.42
N SER A 159 -30.60 -9.34 -0.22
CA SER A 159 -29.71 -9.60 0.92
C SER A 159 -28.71 -10.72 0.65
N GLU A 160 -29.03 -11.64 -0.25
CA GLU A 160 -28.20 -12.80 -0.58
C GLU A 160 -27.12 -12.45 -1.62
N LEU A 161 -27.40 -11.47 -2.50
CA LEU A 161 -26.49 -11.03 -3.56
C LEU A 161 -25.22 -10.36 -3.06
N LEU A 162 -25.16 -9.84 -1.83
CA LEU A 162 -23.96 -9.18 -1.30
C LEU A 162 -23.21 -10.01 -0.25
N SER A 163 -23.73 -11.18 0.13
CA SER A 163 -23.20 -12.01 1.23
C SER A 163 -21.77 -12.57 1.02
N PHE A 164 -21.13 -12.21 -0.10
CA PHE A 164 -19.97 -12.92 -0.62
C PHE A 164 -18.63 -12.20 -0.39
N ASP A 165 -18.60 -10.86 -0.19
CA ASP A 165 -17.35 -10.09 -0.07
C ASP A 165 -17.52 -8.69 0.59
N ASP A 166 -16.91 -8.50 1.76
CA ASP A 166 -16.91 -7.23 2.53
C ASP A 166 -16.04 -6.12 1.88
N SER A 167 -15.27 -6.44 0.85
CA SER A 167 -14.48 -5.48 0.08
C SER A 167 -15.30 -4.71 -0.96
N MET A 168 -16.63 -4.92 -0.99
CA MET A 168 -17.53 -4.26 -1.93
C MET A 168 -18.34 -3.14 -1.24
N HIS A 169 -18.39 -1.97 -1.86
CA HIS A 169 -19.25 -0.86 -1.49
C HIS A 169 -20.51 -0.86 -2.37
N VAL A 170 -21.69 -1.04 -1.78
CA VAL A 170 -22.96 -1.09 -2.51
C VAL A 170 -23.36 0.31 -2.99
N LEU A 171 -23.58 0.43 -4.30
CA LEU A 171 -24.12 1.64 -4.92
C LEU A 171 -25.63 1.53 -5.16
N TYR A 172 -26.12 0.32 -5.41
CA TYR A 172 -27.53 0.04 -5.66
C TYR A 172 -27.83 -1.43 -5.32
N LEU A 173 -28.88 -1.68 -4.55
CA LEU A 173 -29.35 -3.03 -4.24
C LEU A 173 -30.86 -3.02 -4.01
N LYS A 174 -31.64 -3.62 -4.93
CA LYS A 174 -33.10 -3.69 -4.84
C LYS A 174 -33.65 -4.97 -5.49
N CYS A 175 -34.85 -5.35 -5.07
CA CYS A 175 -35.70 -6.29 -5.80
C CYS A 175 -36.80 -5.47 -6.49
N GLU A 176 -36.96 -5.64 -7.80
CA GLU A 176 -37.91 -4.90 -8.62
C GLU A 176 -38.77 -5.83 -9.46
N GLU A 177 -40.00 -5.42 -9.73
CA GLU A 177 -40.91 -6.09 -10.66
C GLU A 177 -40.79 -5.45 -12.04
N VAL A 178 -40.41 -6.26 -13.04
CA VAL A 178 -40.06 -5.77 -14.37
C VAL A 178 -40.78 -6.60 -15.42
N LEU A 179 -41.44 -5.94 -16.36
CA LEU A 179 -41.99 -6.61 -17.53
C LEU A 179 -40.85 -6.92 -18.51
N LEU A 180 -40.50 -8.20 -18.65
CA LEU A 180 -39.44 -8.64 -19.54
C LEU A 180 -39.96 -8.88 -20.96
N SER A 181 -39.28 -8.27 -21.93
CA SER A 181 -39.50 -8.47 -23.37
C SER A 181 -38.17 -8.66 -24.08
N GLU A 182 -37.52 -9.78 -23.77
CA GLU A 182 -36.12 -10.06 -24.06
C GLU A 182 -35.97 -11.41 -24.81
N GLY A 183 -36.66 -11.54 -25.94
CA GLY A 183 -36.64 -12.74 -26.77
C GLY A 183 -37.52 -13.88 -26.24
N ILE A 184 -37.43 -15.05 -26.90
CA ILE A 184 -38.39 -16.17 -26.74
C ILE A 184 -38.41 -16.71 -25.31
N TYR A 185 -37.27 -16.72 -24.62
CA TYR A 185 -37.15 -17.29 -23.28
C TYR A 185 -37.33 -16.28 -22.15
N HIS A 186 -37.28 -14.97 -22.43
CA HIS A 186 -37.54 -13.89 -21.44
C HIS A 186 -38.65 -12.96 -21.93
N ALA A 187 -39.78 -13.53 -22.34
CA ALA A 187 -41.01 -12.79 -22.64
C ALA A 187 -42.13 -13.30 -21.73
N SER A 188 -42.75 -12.40 -20.96
CA SER A 188 -43.88 -12.73 -20.09
C SER A 188 -44.92 -11.63 -20.13
N ALA A 189 -46.20 -12.01 -20.00
CA ALA A 189 -47.31 -11.06 -19.82
C ALA A 189 -47.38 -10.48 -18.40
N ASN A 190 -46.70 -11.13 -17.44
CA ASN A 190 -46.64 -10.70 -16.04
C ASN A 190 -45.28 -10.07 -15.71
N PRO A 191 -45.23 -9.07 -14.81
CA PRO A 191 -43.97 -8.60 -14.25
C PRO A 191 -43.19 -9.73 -13.58
N GLN A 192 -41.87 -9.68 -13.69
CA GLN A 192 -40.94 -10.65 -13.12
C GLN A 192 -40.16 -10.01 -11.99
N ARG A 193 -39.96 -10.73 -10.89
CA ARG A 193 -39.14 -10.23 -9.77
C ARG A 193 -37.66 -10.46 -10.03
N LEU A 194 -36.89 -9.38 -10.04
CA LEU A 194 -35.45 -9.37 -10.32
C LEU A 194 -34.70 -8.69 -9.17
N SER A 195 -33.70 -9.36 -8.63
CA SER A 195 -32.75 -8.79 -7.67
C SER A 195 -31.57 -8.19 -8.43
N ARG A 196 -31.36 -6.89 -8.23
CA ARG A 196 -30.39 -6.06 -8.94
C ARG A 196 -29.36 -5.50 -7.98
N LEU A 197 -28.09 -5.64 -8.32
CA LEU A 197 -26.95 -5.16 -7.55
C LEU A 197 -26.01 -4.35 -8.45
N VAL A 198 -25.60 -3.17 -7.98
CA VAL A 198 -24.39 -2.48 -8.42
C VAL A 198 -23.54 -2.26 -7.20
N ALA A 199 -22.32 -2.81 -7.20
CA ALA A 199 -21.35 -2.59 -6.15
C ALA A 199 -20.00 -2.20 -6.74
N ARG A 200 -19.25 -1.38 -6.00
CA ARG A 200 -17.90 -0.94 -6.36
C ARG A 200 -16.89 -1.63 -5.46
N LYS A 201 -15.85 -2.22 -6.03
CA LYS A 201 -14.73 -2.75 -5.26
C LYS A 201 -14.03 -1.61 -4.55
N LYS A 202 -13.90 -1.68 -3.23
CA LYS A 202 -13.23 -0.64 -2.43
C LYS A 202 -11.85 -0.37 -3.02
N GLU A 203 -11.49 0.91 -3.15
CA GLU A 203 -10.15 1.34 -3.57
C GLU A 203 -9.15 1.14 -2.42
N VAL A 204 -8.91 -0.12 -2.05
CA VAL A 204 -7.85 -0.49 -1.14
C VAL A 204 -6.72 -1.01 -2.03
N MET A 205 -5.92 -0.10 -2.58
CA MET A 205 -4.65 -0.50 -3.19
C MET A 205 -3.77 -1.08 -2.09
N ARG A 206 -3.70 -2.41 -2.04
CA ARG A 206 -2.73 -3.08 -1.19
C ARG A 206 -1.33 -2.66 -1.61
N TYR A 207 -0.48 -2.47 -0.60
CA TYR A 207 0.86 -1.91 -0.75
C TYR A 207 1.72 -2.68 -1.77
N ASP A 208 1.63 -4.01 -1.76
CA ASP A 208 2.32 -4.93 -2.66
C ASP A 208 1.82 -4.85 -4.11
N HIS A 209 0.53 -4.65 -4.34
CA HIS A 209 -0.02 -4.38 -5.67
C HIS A 209 0.40 -3.03 -6.21
N PHE A 210 0.39 -1.98 -5.37
CA PHE A 210 0.90 -0.65 -5.72
C PHE A 210 2.36 -0.74 -6.21
N VAL A 211 3.20 -1.46 -5.46
CA VAL A 211 4.60 -1.62 -5.82
C VAL A 211 4.80 -2.50 -7.07
N SER A 212 4.07 -3.62 -7.18
CA SER A 212 4.16 -4.51 -8.34
C SER A 212 3.69 -3.84 -9.63
N PHE A 213 2.67 -2.99 -9.54
CA PHE A 213 2.16 -2.18 -10.64
C PHE A 213 3.24 -1.20 -11.16
N LEU A 214 3.87 -0.43 -10.27
CA LEU A 214 4.94 0.51 -10.63
C LEU A 214 6.12 -0.19 -11.34
N ILE A 215 6.41 -1.44 -10.96
CA ILE A 215 7.46 -2.26 -11.60
C ILE A 215 7.01 -2.77 -12.98
N LYS A 216 5.77 -3.26 -13.10
CA LYS A 216 5.23 -3.89 -14.32
C LYS A 216 5.12 -2.91 -15.48
N HIS A 217 4.76 -1.67 -15.20
CA HIS A 217 4.50 -0.66 -16.22
C HIS A 217 5.73 0.13 -16.69
N GLN A 218 6.93 -0.18 -16.17
CA GLN A 218 8.23 0.39 -16.59
C GLN A 218 8.13 1.86 -17.04
N VAL A 219 7.47 2.72 -16.25
CA VAL A 219 7.02 4.06 -16.68
C VAL A 219 8.07 4.72 -17.59
N ASP A 220 7.76 4.74 -18.89
CA ASP A 220 8.70 4.97 -19.98
C ASP A 220 9.16 6.45 -19.99
N PRO A 221 10.47 6.73 -20.07
CA PRO A 221 11.03 8.08 -20.06
C PRO A 221 10.64 8.98 -21.26
N THR A 222 9.76 8.56 -22.17
CA THR A 222 9.46 9.30 -23.41
C THR A 222 8.05 9.88 -23.55
N ILE A 223 7.30 10.08 -22.46
CA ILE A 223 6.07 10.88 -22.54
C ILE A 223 6.46 12.32 -22.89
N LYS A 224 6.16 12.72 -24.13
CA LYS A 224 6.40 14.05 -24.68
C LYS A 224 5.80 15.11 -23.74
N LYS A 225 6.62 16.11 -23.40
CA LYS A 225 6.17 17.38 -22.82
C LYS A 225 4.98 17.92 -23.61
N ASN A 226 3.76 17.74 -23.11
CA ASN A 226 2.65 18.61 -23.51
C ASN A 226 2.80 19.89 -22.68
N GLN A 227 2.98 21.01 -23.39
CA GLN A 227 3.35 22.32 -22.85
C GLN A 227 2.20 23.12 -22.23
N GLN A 228 1.17 22.47 -21.68
CA GLN A 228 0.07 23.19 -21.05
C GLN A 228 -0.28 22.51 -19.73
N GLU A 229 0.28 23.06 -18.65
CA GLU A 229 -0.26 23.18 -17.28
C GLU A 229 0.91 23.22 -16.27
N GLU A 230 1.32 24.44 -15.90
CA GLU A 230 2.45 24.72 -14.99
C GLU A 230 2.26 24.20 -13.55
N ASN A 231 1.07 23.67 -13.21
CA ASN A 231 0.78 23.11 -11.89
C ASN A 231 1.04 21.60 -11.76
N ASP A 232 1.31 20.88 -12.87
CA ASP A 232 1.49 19.42 -12.91
C ASP A 232 2.95 18.95 -12.92
N VAL A 233 3.91 19.88 -12.91
CA VAL A 233 5.34 19.59 -13.03
C VAL A 233 5.89 18.82 -11.81
N TYR A 234 5.30 19.00 -10.62
CA TYR A 234 5.70 18.25 -9.42
C TYR A 234 5.28 16.77 -9.45
N LEU A 235 4.18 16.45 -10.13
CA LEU A 235 3.53 15.13 -10.13
C LEU A 235 4.21 14.15 -11.10
N GLN A 236 4.75 14.65 -12.21
CA GLN A 236 5.36 13.83 -13.25
C GLN A 236 6.82 13.40 -12.92
N HIS A 237 7.60 14.22 -12.20
CA HIS A 237 9.02 13.94 -11.92
C HIS A 237 9.24 12.94 -10.76
N SER A 238 8.38 12.94 -9.74
CA SER A 238 8.50 12.07 -8.56
C SER A 238 8.23 10.58 -8.86
N SER A 239 7.40 10.31 -9.86
CA SER A 239 6.95 8.97 -10.26
C SER A 239 8.01 8.20 -11.06
N TRP A 240 8.72 8.88 -11.98
CA TRP A 240 9.83 8.32 -12.76
C TRP A 240 10.96 7.78 -11.87
N LEU A 241 11.37 8.57 -10.87
CA LEU A 241 12.43 8.22 -9.92
C LEU A 241 12.01 7.10 -8.95
N THR A 242 10.74 7.07 -8.55
CA THR A 242 10.18 5.99 -7.71
C THR A 242 10.17 4.66 -8.46
N GLY A 243 9.81 4.66 -9.75
CA GLY A 243 9.88 3.47 -10.62
C GLY A 243 11.30 2.94 -10.82
N ARG A 244 12.30 3.82 -10.99
CA ARG A 244 13.73 3.42 -11.06
C ARG A 244 14.25 2.83 -9.75
N ALA A 245 13.93 3.45 -8.61
CA ALA A 245 14.30 2.91 -7.30
C ALA A 245 13.71 1.50 -7.04
N LEU A 246 12.49 1.27 -7.55
CA LEU A 246 11.79 0.00 -7.48
C LEU A 246 12.41 -1.12 -8.33
N LEU A 247 12.83 -0.79 -9.55
CA LEU A 247 13.53 -1.72 -10.44
C LEU A 247 14.88 -2.17 -9.86
N GLU A 248 15.63 -1.23 -9.27
CA GLU A 248 16.89 -1.55 -8.59
C GLU A 248 16.66 -2.38 -7.33
N ALA A 249 15.61 -2.09 -6.54
CA ALA A 249 15.27 -2.91 -5.37
C ALA A 249 14.93 -4.37 -5.72
N LYS A 250 14.31 -4.61 -6.89
CA LYS A 250 13.99 -5.96 -7.39
C LYS A 250 15.25 -6.73 -7.81
N LYS A 251 16.24 -6.06 -8.41
CA LYS A 251 17.54 -6.68 -8.78
C LYS A 251 18.34 -7.14 -7.55
N GLU A 252 18.18 -6.43 -6.44
CA GLU A 252 18.93 -6.63 -5.19
C GLU A 252 18.24 -7.54 -4.15
N TYR A 253 17.23 -8.36 -4.54
CA TYR A 253 16.51 -9.29 -3.65
C TYR A 253 15.88 -8.65 -2.39
N ARG A 254 15.28 -7.46 -2.54
CA ARG A 254 14.71 -6.70 -1.42
C ARG A 254 13.23 -6.95 -1.20
N CYS A 255 12.79 -6.72 0.04
CA CYS A 255 11.38 -6.57 0.35
C CYS A 255 10.89 -5.24 -0.21
N LEU A 256 9.85 -5.31 -1.04
CA LEU A 256 9.22 -4.17 -1.66
C LEU A 256 8.52 -3.25 -0.63
N SER A 257 8.31 -3.72 0.60
CA SER A 257 7.58 -3.00 1.65
C SER A 257 8.42 -2.27 2.67
N CYS A 258 9.51 -2.86 3.12
CA CYS A 258 10.44 -2.21 4.04
C CYS A 258 11.80 -1.90 3.41
N TRP A 259 12.04 -2.23 2.13
CA TRP A 259 13.31 -1.99 1.42
C TRP A 259 14.55 -2.70 1.99
N THR A 260 14.38 -3.44 3.09
CA THR A 260 15.40 -4.33 3.63
C THR A 260 15.47 -5.59 2.78
N PRO A 261 16.64 -6.26 2.67
CA PRO A 261 16.72 -7.55 2.01
C PRO A 261 15.88 -8.59 2.72
N ARG A 262 15.43 -9.60 1.97
CA ARG A 262 14.54 -10.65 2.48
C ARG A 262 15.04 -11.34 3.75
N GLN A 263 16.36 -11.44 3.94
CA GLN A 263 16.99 -12.06 5.12
C GLN A 263 16.86 -11.21 6.41
N ALA A 264 16.71 -9.89 6.28
CA ALA A 264 16.55 -8.94 7.39
C ALA A 264 15.14 -8.30 7.43
N CYS A 265 14.25 -8.81 6.59
CA CYS A 265 12.90 -8.31 6.41
C CYS A 265 11.94 -8.91 7.42
N TYR A 266 11.18 -8.05 8.09
CA TYR A 266 10.10 -8.46 8.98
C TYR A 266 8.74 -8.56 8.30
N CYS A 267 8.56 -7.97 7.11
CA CYS A 267 7.25 -7.84 6.48
C CYS A 267 6.59 -9.18 6.19
N ALA A 268 7.33 -10.20 5.75
CA ALA A 268 6.75 -11.53 5.50
C ALA A 268 6.22 -12.18 6.79
N LEU A 269 6.91 -11.96 7.92
CA LEU A 269 6.48 -12.47 9.22
C LEU A 269 5.28 -11.68 9.75
N ILE A 270 5.27 -10.36 9.57
CA ILE A 270 4.12 -9.50 9.87
C ILE A 270 2.91 -9.93 9.05
N SER A 271 3.05 -10.17 7.74
CA SER A 271 1.95 -10.62 6.88
C SER A 271 1.38 -11.97 7.31
N ARG A 272 2.22 -12.91 7.76
CA ARG A 272 1.75 -14.21 8.29
C ARG A 272 1.00 -14.07 9.60
N LYS A 273 1.48 -13.20 10.47
CA LYS A 273 0.85 -12.97 11.77
C LYS A 273 -0.35 -12.05 11.67
N ARG A 274 -0.52 -11.29 10.58
CA ARG A 274 -1.56 -10.28 10.35
C ARG A 274 -2.94 -10.58 10.94
N GLN A 275 -3.44 -11.80 10.83
CA GLN A 275 -4.75 -12.16 11.38
C GLN A 275 -4.79 -12.00 12.91
N GLU A 276 -3.71 -12.33 13.62
CA GLU A 276 -3.55 -12.12 15.07
C GLU A 276 -3.68 -10.63 15.47
N TRP A 277 -3.52 -9.71 14.51
CA TRP A 277 -3.44 -8.25 14.70
C TRP A 277 -4.73 -7.53 14.33
N GLN A 278 -5.42 -8.04 13.30
CA GLN A 278 -6.64 -7.47 12.75
C GLN A 278 -7.85 -7.58 13.69
N HIS A 279 -7.73 -8.28 14.82
CA HIS A 279 -8.81 -8.32 15.81
C HIS A 279 -9.01 -6.98 16.55
N VAL A 280 -7.97 -6.12 16.61
CA VAL A 280 -8.04 -4.83 17.31
C VAL A 280 -8.23 -3.70 16.30
N ASN A 281 -9.40 -3.05 16.34
CA ASN A 281 -9.72 -1.82 15.59
C ASN A 281 -9.54 -1.88 14.05
N ASN A 282 -9.52 -3.05 13.41
CA ASN A 282 -9.26 -3.20 11.98
C ASN A 282 -10.21 -2.40 11.08
N ASN A 283 -11.51 -2.34 11.41
CA ASN A 283 -12.48 -1.56 10.63
C ASN A 283 -12.17 -0.05 10.68
N PHE A 284 -11.66 0.47 11.80
CA PHE A 284 -11.23 1.86 11.89
C PHE A 284 -10.05 2.14 10.94
N PHE A 285 -9.01 1.30 11.01
CA PHE A 285 -7.80 1.52 10.22
C PHE A 285 -8.01 1.30 8.72
N ASN A 286 -8.86 0.36 8.32
CA ASN A 286 -9.14 0.07 6.91
C ASN A 286 -10.04 1.14 6.29
N ASP A 287 -11.20 1.41 6.91
CA ASP A 287 -12.24 2.24 6.29
C ASP A 287 -12.10 3.73 6.63
N ARG A 288 -11.40 4.10 7.70
CA ARG A 288 -11.40 5.47 8.24
C ARG A 288 -10.05 6.17 8.28
N VAL A 289 -8.98 5.53 7.83
CA VAL A 289 -7.64 6.14 7.79
C VAL A 289 -7.13 6.24 6.35
N LEU A 290 -6.43 7.34 6.04
CA LEU A 290 -5.65 7.55 4.82
C LEU A 290 -4.23 8.00 5.21
N LEU A 291 -3.22 7.19 4.89
CA LEU A 291 -1.82 7.56 5.07
C LEU A 291 -1.31 8.34 3.86
N LEU A 292 -1.00 9.61 4.06
CA LEU A 292 -0.47 10.52 3.04
C LEU A 292 1.04 10.65 3.23
N CYS A 293 1.81 9.86 2.49
CA CYS A 293 3.25 9.69 2.70
C CYS A 293 4.07 10.58 1.77
N HIS A 294 5.06 11.27 2.32
CA HIS A 294 6.03 12.01 1.53
C HIS A 294 6.86 11.04 0.66
N PRO A 295 7.19 11.36 -0.60
CA PRO A 295 7.97 10.47 -1.49
C PRO A 295 9.30 10.00 -0.88
N LEU A 296 10.03 10.92 -0.24
CA LEU A 296 11.29 10.59 0.45
C LEU A 296 11.09 9.74 1.72
N GLU A 297 9.88 9.68 2.28
CA GLU A 297 9.55 8.79 3.39
C GLU A 297 9.13 7.41 2.88
N PHE A 298 8.48 7.33 1.71
CA PHE A 298 8.08 6.08 1.04
C PHE A 298 9.25 5.14 0.69
N LEU A 299 10.48 5.66 0.56
CA LEU A 299 11.67 4.86 0.27
C LEU A 299 12.50 4.47 1.51
N ARG A 300 12.09 4.88 2.72
CA ARG A 300 12.85 4.60 3.96
C ARG A 300 12.56 3.24 4.56
N SER A 301 13.56 2.50 5.03
CA SER A 301 13.30 1.22 5.72
C SER A 301 12.83 1.37 7.16
N THR A 302 12.92 2.60 7.71
CA THR A 302 12.52 2.93 9.08
C THR A 302 11.18 3.65 9.19
N SER A 303 10.39 3.76 8.11
CA SER A 303 9.06 4.39 8.18
C SER A 303 8.09 3.47 8.92
N SER A 304 7.62 3.94 10.08
CA SER A 304 6.60 3.24 10.87
C SER A 304 5.21 3.35 10.25
N GLY A 305 4.92 4.39 9.45
CA GLY A 305 3.61 4.59 8.85
C GLY A 305 3.18 3.41 7.99
N ARG A 306 4.13 2.76 7.30
CA ARG A 306 3.84 1.59 6.47
C ARG A 306 3.37 0.35 7.23
N LEU A 307 3.62 0.27 8.53
CA LEU A 307 3.07 -0.80 9.35
C LEU A 307 1.53 -0.73 9.37
N LEU A 308 0.93 0.47 9.27
CA LEU A 308 -0.52 0.62 9.18
C LEU A 308 -1.07 -0.08 7.93
N VAL A 309 -0.43 0.18 6.79
CA VAL A 309 -0.83 -0.41 5.50
C VAL A 309 -0.62 -1.93 5.51
N GLN A 310 0.51 -2.40 6.05
CA GLN A 310 0.84 -3.83 6.12
C GLN A 310 -0.08 -4.62 7.05
N LEU A 311 -0.47 -4.03 8.19
CA LEU A 311 -1.28 -4.72 9.20
C LEU A 311 -2.77 -4.62 8.90
N TYR A 312 -3.24 -3.43 8.51
CA TYR A 312 -4.68 -3.12 8.49
C TYR A 312 -5.25 -2.78 7.12
N ASP A 313 -4.47 -2.93 6.04
CA ASP A 313 -4.91 -2.58 4.68
C ASP A 313 -5.33 -1.09 4.57
N THR A 314 -4.81 -0.24 5.46
CA THR A 314 -5.12 1.19 5.48
C THR A 314 -4.85 1.83 4.13
N ARG A 315 -5.76 2.70 3.66
CA ARG A 315 -5.57 3.47 2.43
C ARG A 315 -4.26 4.26 2.47
N PHE A 316 -3.56 4.30 1.35
CA PHE A 316 -2.22 4.86 1.23
C PHE A 316 -2.09 5.71 -0.02
N CYS A 317 -1.47 6.87 0.11
CA CYS A 317 -1.18 7.79 -0.99
C CYS A 317 0.24 8.37 -0.83
N ILE A 318 0.96 8.53 -1.94
CA ILE A 318 2.21 9.29 -1.96
C ILE A 318 1.89 10.74 -2.34
N TRP A 319 2.23 11.68 -1.46
CA TRP A 319 2.03 13.11 -1.70
C TRP A 319 2.79 13.57 -2.94
N GLY A 320 2.09 14.16 -3.90
CA GLY A 320 2.69 14.65 -5.14
C GLY A 320 3.18 13.55 -6.10
N GLY A 321 2.65 12.32 -6.00
CA GLY A 321 2.78 11.28 -7.03
C GLY A 321 1.49 11.12 -7.85
N PHE A 322 1.56 10.46 -9.01
CA PHE A 322 0.40 10.12 -9.85
C PHE A 322 -0.74 9.51 -9.03
N SER A 323 -1.96 10.02 -9.21
CA SER A 323 -3.18 9.25 -9.00
C SER A 323 -3.41 8.32 -10.20
N PHE A 324 -3.48 7.01 -9.93
CA PHE A 324 -3.61 6.00 -10.99
C PHE A 324 -5.02 5.79 -11.50
N SER A 325 -5.99 6.52 -10.96
CA SER A 325 -7.29 6.73 -11.56
C SER A 325 -7.63 8.22 -11.51
N SER A 326 -8.26 8.73 -12.57
CA SER A 326 -8.90 10.04 -12.50
C SER A 326 -9.97 10.07 -11.41
N SER A 327 -10.49 8.90 -10.95
CA SER A 327 -11.34 8.81 -9.77
C SER A 327 -10.60 9.15 -8.48
N PHE A 328 -9.40 8.66 -8.21
CA PHE A 328 -8.78 8.79 -6.88
C PHE A 328 -8.26 10.22 -6.57
N GLU A 329 -7.77 10.94 -7.57
CA GLU A 329 -7.43 12.37 -7.44
C GLU A 329 -8.70 13.20 -7.26
N THR A 330 -9.74 12.89 -8.05
CA THR A 330 -11.09 13.43 -7.85
C THR A 330 -11.64 13.07 -6.48
N ASP A 331 -11.32 11.88 -5.93
CA ASP A 331 -11.80 11.41 -4.64
C ASP A 331 -11.03 12.08 -3.49
N ILE A 332 -9.74 12.40 -3.63
CA ILE A 332 -9.03 13.27 -2.67
C ILE A 332 -9.58 14.68 -2.73
N GLU A 333 -9.81 15.24 -3.92
CA GLU A 333 -10.43 16.56 -4.03
C GLU A 333 -11.83 16.59 -3.42
N LEU A 334 -12.68 15.60 -3.72
CA LEU A 334 -14.00 15.44 -3.11
C LEU A 334 -13.88 15.25 -1.59
N LEU A 335 -12.97 14.37 -1.14
CA LEU A 335 -12.74 14.10 0.28
C LEU A 335 -12.38 15.37 1.06
N PHE A 336 -11.51 16.21 0.49
CA PHE A 336 -11.03 17.44 1.11
C PHE A 336 -12.02 18.60 0.94
N ASN A 337 -12.86 18.60 -0.10
CA ASN A 337 -13.89 19.63 -0.35
C ASN A 337 -15.21 19.38 0.41
N GLU A 338 -15.57 18.13 0.70
CA GLU A 338 -16.85 17.74 1.32
C GLU A 338 -16.83 17.74 2.87
N ASP A 339 -15.83 18.37 3.51
CA ASP A 339 -15.62 18.31 4.99
C ASP A 339 -15.48 16.86 5.55
N ARG A 340 -15.10 15.92 4.67
CA ARG A 340 -14.92 14.50 5.01
C ARG A 340 -13.49 14.17 5.44
N ALA A 341 -12.51 15.01 5.11
CA ALA A 341 -11.13 14.89 5.58
C ALA A 341 -10.90 15.57 6.93
N VAL A 342 -10.21 14.86 7.85
CA VAL A 342 -9.65 15.44 9.07
C VAL A 342 -8.16 15.12 9.14
N LEU A 343 -7.30 16.12 9.21
CA LEU A 343 -5.85 15.94 9.28
C LEU A 343 -5.40 15.62 10.70
N LEU A 344 -4.64 14.54 10.91
CA LEU A 344 -3.92 14.34 12.17
C LEU A 344 -2.68 15.24 12.20
N TYR A 345 -2.81 16.43 12.78
CA TYR A 345 -1.74 17.41 12.86
C TYR A 345 -1.97 18.41 14.01
N PRO A 346 -0.97 18.66 14.89
CA PRO A 346 -1.13 19.55 16.02
C PRO A 346 -1.23 21.03 15.59
N GLN A 347 -2.15 21.80 16.18
CA GLN A 347 -2.33 23.23 15.92
C GLN A 347 -2.45 24.01 17.23
N ALA A 348 -1.90 25.23 17.31
CA ALA A 348 -2.02 26.09 18.49
C ALA A 348 -3.48 26.51 18.82
N SER A 349 -4.38 26.44 17.83
CA SER A 349 -5.82 26.66 17.95
C SER A 349 -6.63 25.36 17.84
N SER A 350 -6.04 24.19 18.14
CA SER A 350 -6.76 22.90 18.17
C SER A 350 -7.69 22.78 19.39
N SER A 351 -8.38 23.86 19.75
CA SER A 351 -9.38 23.92 20.82
C SER A 351 -10.65 23.14 20.47
N GLU A 352 -10.86 22.80 19.20
CA GLU A 352 -11.79 21.75 18.82
C GLU A 352 -11.13 20.38 19.02
N THR A 353 -11.11 19.96 20.28
CA THR A 353 -10.85 18.57 20.66
C THR A 353 -11.99 17.72 20.07
N TYR A 354 -11.90 17.31 18.81
CA TYR A 354 -12.84 16.36 18.22
C TYR A 354 -12.81 15.09 19.06
N THR A 355 -13.85 14.88 19.86
CA THR A 355 -14.06 13.70 20.69
C THR A 355 -14.53 12.51 19.85
N THR A 356 -15.00 12.75 18.62
CA THR A 356 -15.47 11.74 17.67
C THR A 356 -15.30 12.23 16.22
N LEU A 357 -15.14 11.31 15.28
CA LEU A 357 -15.28 11.56 13.84
C LEU A 357 -16.64 11.03 13.37
N ARG A 358 -17.37 11.78 12.54
CA ARG A 358 -18.62 11.30 11.90
C ARG A 358 -18.36 10.06 11.04
N ASP A 359 -19.30 9.16 10.85
CA ASP A 359 -19.07 7.88 10.15
C ASP A 359 -18.54 8.04 8.71
N ASP A 360 -18.84 9.15 8.05
CA ASP A 360 -18.40 9.49 6.69
C ASP A 360 -16.98 10.11 6.61
N GLN A 361 -16.40 10.45 7.76
CA GLN A 361 -15.13 11.16 7.86
C GLN A 361 -13.92 10.21 7.88
N ILE A 362 -12.82 10.70 7.30
CA ILE A 362 -11.57 9.98 7.12
C ILE A 362 -10.44 10.78 7.78
N LEU A 363 -9.68 10.09 8.61
CA LEU A 363 -8.49 10.60 9.26
C LEU A 363 -7.30 10.52 8.31
N VAL A 364 -6.80 11.68 7.87
CA VAL A 364 -5.67 11.81 6.96
C VAL A 364 -4.38 12.01 7.77
N ILE A 365 -3.38 11.16 7.51
CA ILE A 365 -2.13 11.08 8.28
C ILE A 365 -0.96 11.52 7.40
N PRO A 366 -0.42 12.73 7.57
CA PRO A 366 0.76 13.15 6.83
C PRO A 366 2.03 12.48 7.39
N ASP A 367 2.65 11.58 6.62
CA ASP A 367 3.82 10.79 7.01
C ASP A 367 5.11 11.34 6.37
N GLY A 368 6.07 11.71 7.23
CA GLY A 368 7.34 12.31 6.82
C GLY A 368 8.13 12.84 8.01
N SER A 369 9.31 13.40 7.74
CA SER A 369 9.99 14.25 8.72
C SER A 369 9.16 15.49 9.04
N TRP A 370 9.37 16.08 10.22
CA TRP A 370 8.65 17.28 10.64
C TRP A 370 8.64 18.40 9.58
N LYS A 371 9.80 18.69 8.97
CA LYS A 371 9.89 19.70 7.90
C LYS A 371 9.06 19.32 6.66
N GLN A 372 9.03 18.04 6.30
CA GLN A 372 8.24 17.55 5.16
C GLN A 372 6.74 17.63 5.47
N THR A 373 6.32 17.13 6.63
CA THR A 373 4.94 17.19 7.11
C THR A 373 4.45 18.63 7.18
N GLN A 374 5.26 19.55 7.70
CA GLN A 374 4.95 20.99 7.72
C GLN A 374 4.69 21.53 6.31
N ALA A 375 5.59 21.26 5.35
CA ALA A 375 5.42 21.72 3.97
C ALA A 375 4.16 21.13 3.31
N MET A 376 3.90 19.82 3.49
CA MET A 376 2.70 19.15 3.00
C MET A 376 1.43 19.78 3.57
N VAL A 377 1.35 19.93 4.90
CA VAL A 377 0.18 20.50 5.57
C VAL A 377 -0.03 21.96 5.18
N SER A 378 1.04 22.75 5.04
CA SER A 378 0.95 24.12 4.54
C SER A 378 0.38 24.18 3.13
N SER A 379 0.80 23.28 2.24
CA SER A 379 0.26 23.18 0.88
C SER A 379 -1.22 22.79 0.87
N ILE A 380 -1.59 21.77 1.65
CA ILE A 380 -2.97 21.31 1.80
C ILE A 380 -3.85 22.47 2.29
N ARG A 381 -3.44 23.18 3.33
CA ARG A 381 -4.23 24.28 3.89
C ARG A 381 -4.33 25.49 2.98
N ARG A 382 -3.35 25.72 2.10
CA ARG A 382 -3.44 26.78 1.08
C ARG A 382 -4.55 26.47 0.07
N ARG A 383 -4.67 25.19 -0.32
CA ARG A 383 -5.67 24.73 -1.29
C ARG A 383 -7.04 24.48 -0.67
N TRP A 384 -7.08 23.99 0.58
CA TRP A 384 -8.28 23.72 1.37
C TRP A 384 -8.23 24.44 2.73
N PRO A 385 -8.53 25.75 2.79
CA PRO A 385 -8.39 26.54 4.02
C PRO A 385 -9.29 26.09 5.18
N ARG A 386 -10.40 25.40 4.88
CA ARG A 386 -11.40 24.94 5.86
C ARG A 386 -11.11 23.55 6.44
N ILE A 387 -10.06 22.87 5.98
CA ILE A 387 -9.76 21.52 6.44
C ILE A 387 -9.53 21.48 7.96
N LYS A 388 -10.18 20.52 8.61
CA LYS A 388 -10.13 20.33 10.06
C LYS A 388 -8.85 19.60 10.44
N CYS A 389 -8.30 19.95 11.60
CA CYS A 389 -7.12 19.30 12.17
C CYS A 389 -7.47 18.68 13.53
N LEU A 390 -7.03 17.44 13.74
CA LEU A 390 -7.09 16.71 15.00
C LEU A 390 -5.71 16.76 15.66
N GLY A 391 -5.67 17.30 16.89
CA GLY A 391 -4.51 17.21 17.78
C GLY A 391 -4.62 16.01 18.73
N LEU A 392 -3.47 15.43 19.08
CA LEU A 392 -3.39 14.43 20.14
C LEU A 392 -3.38 15.11 21.51
N ARG A 393 -4.11 14.56 22.48
CA ARG A 393 -4.19 15.14 23.84
C ARG A 393 -2.90 14.87 24.62
N PRO A 394 -2.23 15.90 25.19
CA PRO A 394 -1.01 15.74 25.96
C PRO A 394 -1.15 14.74 27.12
N GLU A 395 -2.29 14.72 27.81
CA GLU A 395 -2.51 13.83 28.96
C GLU A 395 -2.52 12.36 28.57
N ILE A 396 -2.89 12.06 27.32
CA ILE A 396 -2.89 10.71 26.77
C ILE A 396 -1.47 10.32 26.33
N ILE A 397 -0.75 11.25 25.69
CA ILE A 397 0.65 11.05 25.30
C ILE A 397 1.53 10.77 26.53
N ASP A 398 1.37 11.58 27.58
CA ASP A 398 2.18 11.51 28.81
C ASP A 398 1.86 10.27 29.64
N LYS A 399 0.59 9.81 29.64
CA LYS A 399 0.18 8.57 30.32
C LYS A 399 0.70 7.32 29.62
N ILE A 400 0.75 7.32 28.29
CA ILE A 400 0.92 6.08 27.53
C ILE A 400 2.37 5.65 27.42
N ARG A 401 3.38 6.53 27.34
CA ARG A 401 4.80 6.11 27.40
C ARG A 401 5.83 7.26 27.45
N PRO A 402 6.99 7.06 28.10
CA PRO A 402 8.16 7.92 27.95
C PRO A 402 8.91 7.78 26.60
N SER A 403 8.75 6.67 25.85
CA SER A 403 9.27 6.46 24.49
C SER A 403 8.47 5.43 23.65
N SER A 404 8.58 5.52 22.33
CA SER A 404 7.95 4.63 21.33
C SER A 404 8.64 3.26 21.23
N SER A 405 7.94 2.18 21.63
CA SER A 405 8.47 0.81 21.57
C SER A 405 8.60 0.30 20.13
N VAL A 406 7.71 0.76 19.23
CA VAL A 406 7.76 0.47 17.80
C VAL A 406 8.96 1.16 17.16
N VAL A 407 9.23 2.44 17.47
CA VAL A 407 10.43 3.12 16.99
C VAL A 407 11.66 2.45 17.53
N ASP A 408 11.70 2.12 18.82
CA ASP A 408 12.86 1.49 19.44
C ASP A 408 13.13 0.08 18.87
N ALA A 409 12.10 -0.63 18.37
CA ALA A 409 12.26 -1.87 17.62
C ALA A 409 12.77 -1.66 16.17
N ILE A 410 12.42 -0.53 15.55
CA ILE A 410 12.80 -0.19 14.16
C ILE A 410 14.14 0.57 14.09
N ARG A 411 14.53 1.32 15.12
CA ARG A 411 15.80 2.06 15.19
C ARG A 411 16.11 2.44 16.63
N GLU A 412 17.39 2.42 16.99
CA GLU A 412 17.81 3.02 18.25
C GLU A 412 17.61 4.54 18.19
N GLY A 413 17.09 5.13 19.26
CA GLY A 413 17.13 6.56 19.43
C GLY A 413 17.13 6.98 20.88
N ASN A 414 17.50 8.24 21.11
CA ASN A 414 17.47 8.90 22.41
C ASN A 414 16.49 10.07 22.35
N GLY A 415 15.73 10.28 23.42
CA GLY A 415 14.77 11.38 23.57
C GLY A 415 13.47 10.90 24.21
N LYS A 416 13.05 11.58 25.29
CA LYS A 416 11.74 11.39 25.94
C LYS A 416 10.63 11.95 25.03
N GLY A 417 9.47 11.28 24.98
CA GLY A 417 8.28 11.75 24.25
C GLY A 417 8.29 11.50 22.73
N ARG A 418 9.07 10.54 22.23
CA ARG A 418 9.03 10.15 20.81
C ARG A 418 7.78 9.32 20.53
N LEU A 419 7.03 9.70 19.49
CA LEU A 419 5.84 9.01 19.00
C LEU A 419 6.03 8.65 17.52
N SER A 420 5.79 7.39 17.16
CA SER A 420 5.81 6.95 15.76
C SER A 420 4.52 7.33 15.03
N THR A 421 4.54 7.39 13.69
CA THR A 421 3.31 7.57 12.90
C THR A 421 2.28 6.50 13.26
N PHE A 422 2.72 5.24 13.42
CA PHE A 422 1.82 4.13 13.75
C PHE A 422 1.13 4.35 15.11
N GLU A 423 1.91 4.62 16.17
CA GLU A 423 1.36 4.86 17.50
C GLU A 423 0.50 6.13 17.53
N ALA A 424 0.87 7.18 16.80
CA ALA A 424 0.05 8.39 16.70
C ALA A 424 -1.34 8.09 16.16
N VAL A 425 -1.46 7.21 15.16
CA VAL A 425 -2.77 6.77 14.65
C VAL A 425 -3.49 5.87 15.64
N CYS A 426 -2.79 5.00 16.38
CA CYS A 426 -3.41 4.23 17.47
C CYS A 426 -3.99 5.14 18.57
N ILE A 427 -3.25 6.17 18.99
CA ILE A 427 -3.72 7.17 19.96
C ILE A 427 -4.91 7.94 19.39
N ALA A 428 -4.84 8.36 18.12
CA ALA A 428 -5.95 9.06 17.48
C ALA A 428 -7.21 8.20 17.43
N SER A 429 -7.07 6.94 16.99
CA SER A 429 -8.15 5.95 16.96
C SER A 429 -8.81 5.79 18.32
N TYR A 430 -7.99 5.65 19.37
CA TYR A 430 -8.44 5.59 20.75
C TYR A 430 -9.22 6.83 21.19
N GLN A 431 -8.67 8.02 20.90
CA GLN A 431 -9.32 9.30 21.24
C GLN A 431 -10.69 9.44 20.57
N ILE A 432 -10.84 8.90 19.36
CA ILE A 432 -12.06 8.95 18.56
C ILE A 432 -13.08 7.89 19.02
N SER A 433 -12.61 6.69 19.37
CA SER A 433 -13.49 5.56 19.72
C SER A 433 -13.82 5.45 21.21
N GLN A 434 -13.15 6.25 22.07
CA GLN A 434 -13.32 6.23 23.53
C GLN A 434 -13.11 4.85 24.19
N ASN A 435 -12.25 4.01 23.60
CA ASN A 435 -11.94 2.67 24.15
C ASN A 435 -11.00 2.75 25.37
N ASN A 436 -10.27 1.67 25.72
CA ASN A 436 -9.16 1.67 26.70
C ASN A 436 -7.81 1.58 25.92
N PRO A 437 -6.81 2.48 26.12
CA PRO A 437 -5.65 2.52 25.23
C PRO A 437 -4.66 1.39 25.56
N ASP A 438 -4.63 0.96 26.82
CA ASP A 438 -3.64 0.02 27.35
C ASP A 438 -3.69 -1.32 26.59
N GLN A 439 -4.89 -1.81 26.26
CA GLN A 439 -5.06 -3.06 25.53
C GLN A 439 -4.44 -3.04 24.13
N ALA A 440 -4.55 -1.93 23.39
CA ALA A 440 -3.99 -1.82 22.04
C ALA A 440 -2.46 -1.70 22.07
N PHE A 441 -1.90 -0.99 23.05
CA PHE A 441 -0.45 -0.86 23.23
C PHE A 441 0.19 -2.12 23.80
N ASP A 442 -0.49 -2.83 24.71
CA ASP A 442 -0.04 -4.12 25.23
C ASP A 442 0.01 -5.16 24.13
N ALA A 443 -1.01 -5.19 23.25
CA ALA A 443 -0.98 -6.04 22.07
C ALA A 443 0.24 -5.74 21.19
N LEU A 444 0.55 -4.47 20.93
CA LEU A 444 1.73 -4.06 20.16
C LEU A 444 3.05 -4.54 20.78
N ASP A 445 3.19 -4.39 22.10
CA ASP A 445 4.41 -4.76 22.82
C ASP A 445 4.61 -6.27 22.98
N GLN A 446 3.51 -7.01 23.16
CA GLN A 446 3.57 -8.46 23.35
C GLN A 446 3.76 -9.20 22.02
N THR A 447 3.43 -8.57 20.88
CA THR A 447 3.43 -9.25 19.59
C THR A 447 4.26 -8.55 18.50
N LEU A 448 4.16 -7.23 18.30
CA LEU A 448 4.70 -6.52 17.11
C LEU A 448 6.17 -6.32 17.30
N VAL A 449 6.48 -5.76 18.46
CA VAL A 449 7.80 -5.37 18.87
C VAL A 449 8.70 -6.61 18.92
N PRO A 450 8.30 -7.75 19.52
CA PRO A 450 9.03 -9.01 19.42
C PRO A 450 9.22 -9.51 17.99
N THR A 451 8.19 -9.39 17.14
CA THR A 451 8.24 -9.85 15.74
C THR A 451 9.24 -9.02 14.89
N ILE A 452 9.21 -7.69 15.03
CA ILE A 452 10.16 -6.77 14.39
C ILE A 452 11.57 -7.00 14.93
N ARG A 453 11.71 -7.21 16.24
CA ARG A 453 13.01 -7.52 16.86
C ARG A 453 13.56 -8.83 16.34
N ALA A 454 12.81 -9.93 16.35
CA ALA A 454 13.29 -11.27 15.98
C ALA A 454 13.93 -11.36 14.58
N THR A 455 13.50 -10.49 13.68
CA THR A 455 13.92 -10.43 12.27
C THR A 455 15.06 -9.43 12.02
N ARG A 456 15.54 -8.77 13.09
CA ARG A 456 16.67 -7.83 13.06
C ARG A 456 17.76 -8.26 14.06
N PRO A 457 18.45 -9.38 13.81
CA PRO A 457 19.45 -9.93 14.72
C PRO A 457 20.58 -8.94 15.06
N PHE A 458 20.92 -8.02 14.15
CA PHE A 458 21.90 -6.95 14.40
C PHE A 458 21.46 -5.93 15.47
N LEU A 459 20.17 -5.62 15.58
CA LEU A 459 19.62 -4.73 16.64
C LEU A 459 19.43 -5.46 17.98
N ASN A 460 19.21 -6.78 17.94
CA ASN A 460 18.97 -7.59 19.15
C ASN A 460 20.23 -8.03 19.86
N SER A 461 21.36 -8.07 19.17
CA SER A 461 22.63 -8.35 19.83
C SER A 461 22.96 -7.16 20.74
N LYS A 462 23.32 -7.42 22.01
CA LYS A 462 23.78 -6.35 22.91
C LYS A 462 24.76 -5.46 22.13
N PRO A 463 24.62 -4.12 22.18
CA PRO A 463 25.59 -3.23 21.55
C PRO A 463 26.99 -3.66 22.01
N ALA A 464 28.01 -3.48 21.15
CA ALA A 464 29.40 -3.73 21.53
C ALA A 464 29.57 -3.25 22.98
N PRO A 465 30.00 -4.15 23.90
CA PRO A 465 29.73 -4.07 25.33
C PRO A 465 29.90 -2.64 25.77
N ASN A 466 28.89 -2.00 26.39
CA ASN A 466 28.88 -0.56 26.70
C ASN A 466 30.26 -0.10 27.21
N LEU A 467 31.14 0.27 26.29
CA LEU A 467 32.55 0.48 26.57
C LEU A 467 32.56 1.85 27.20
N GLN A 468 32.47 1.86 28.53
CA GLN A 468 32.57 3.09 29.26
C GLN A 468 34.02 3.55 29.10
N TRP A 469 34.19 4.76 28.56
CA TRP A 469 35.51 5.36 28.39
C TRP A 469 36.36 5.27 29.67
N LYS A 470 35.72 5.30 30.84
CA LYS A 470 36.38 5.17 32.16
C LYS A 470 36.87 3.76 32.47
N SER A 471 36.27 2.70 31.93
CA SER A 471 36.61 1.30 32.21
C SER A 471 37.63 0.70 31.24
N CYS A 472 37.94 1.41 30.15
CA CYS A 472 38.89 0.96 29.14
C CYS A 472 40.34 1.12 29.64
N ASP A 473 41.24 0.27 29.18
CA ASP A 473 42.68 0.40 29.41
C ASP A 473 43.29 1.62 28.68
N LYS A 474 44.57 1.89 28.97
CA LYS A 474 45.31 3.04 28.40
C LYS A 474 45.47 2.93 26.88
N ALA A 475 45.73 1.74 26.35
CA ALA A 475 45.99 1.54 24.92
C ALA A 475 44.74 1.82 24.08
N THR A 476 43.60 1.27 24.49
CA THR A 476 42.27 1.50 23.90
C THR A 476 41.94 2.99 23.86
N LEU A 477 42.20 3.72 24.94
CA LEU A 477 41.93 5.16 25.01
C LEU A 477 42.84 5.98 24.10
N MET A 478 44.10 5.58 23.94
CA MET A 478 45.04 6.27 23.05
C MET A 478 44.67 6.04 21.58
N TRP A 479 44.34 4.81 21.19
CA TRP A 479 43.81 4.50 19.85
C TRP A 479 42.50 5.24 19.56
N ALA A 480 41.55 5.25 20.49
CA ALA A 480 40.29 5.98 20.32
C ALA A 480 40.52 7.48 20.07
N ARG A 481 41.51 8.10 20.75
CA ARG A 481 41.91 9.50 20.50
C ARG A 481 42.63 9.69 19.17
N ALA A 482 43.45 8.74 18.74
CA ALA A 482 44.08 8.77 17.41
C ALA A 482 42.99 8.74 16.31
N PHE A 483 42.05 7.81 16.40
CA PHE A 483 40.92 7.71 15.47
C PHE A 483 40.02 8.94 15.48
N GLN A 484 39.76 9.56 16.62
CA GLN A 484 39.00 10.83 16.67
C GLN A 484 39.64 11.97 15.88
N ARG A 485 40.98 12.00 15.81
CA ARG A 485 41.69 13.03 15.02
C ARG A 485 41.46 12.81 13.53
N VAL A 486 41.57 11.57 13.07
CA VAL A 486 41.41 11.22 11.65
C VAL A 486 39.94 11.21 11.21
N ALA A 487 39.01 10.84 12.09
CA ALA A 487 37.60 10.66 11.74
C ALA A 487 36.94 11.91 11.15
N LYS A 488 37.40 13.11 11.52
CA LYS A 488 36.88 14.38 11.01
C LYS A 488 37.02 14.52 9.48
N ASP A 489 38.11 13.97 8.95
CA ASP A 489 38.53 14.08 7.55
C ASP A 489 38.26 12.78 6.75
N ALA A 490 37.79 11.74 7.42
CA ALA A 490 37.48 10.46 6.80
C ALA A 490 36.31 10.54 5.81
N HIS A 491 36.30 9.65 4.81
CA HIS A 491 35.23 9.56 3.83
C HIS A 491 33.90 9.23 4.52
N ARG A 492 32.87 10.03 4.23
CA ARG A 492 31.60 9.98 4.95
C ARG A 492 30.59 9.15 4.16
N PRO A 493 29.97 8.12 4.76
CA PRO A 493 28.91 7.39 4.09
C PRO A 493 27.72 8.33 3.88
N SER A 494 27.39 8.57 2.60
CA SER A 494 26.34 9.51 2.21
C SER A 494 24.93 8.94 2.42
N SER A 495 24.77 7.62 2.35
CA SER A 495 23.47 6.92 2.41
C SER A 495 23.32 5.96 3.58
N ALA A 496 24.40 5.61 4.27
CA ALA A 496 24.32 4.59 5.32
C ALA A 496 23.57 5.10 6.54
N ARG A 497 22.74 4.22 7.11
CA ARG A 497 21.98 4.49 8.34
C ARG A 497 22.15 3.42 9.39
N SER A 498 22.84 2.33 9.06
CA SER A 498 23.23 1.29 10.00
C SER A 498 24.74 1.21 10.10
N CYS A 499 25.26 1.13 11.32
CA CYS A 499 26.67 0.90 11.58
C CYS A 499 26.84 -0.57 11.99
N PRO A 500 27.53 -1.42 11.22
CA PRO A 500 27.71 -2.84 11.56
C PRO A 500 28.64 -3.04 12.76
N LEU A 501 29.56 -2.10 12.97
CA LEU A 501 30.52 -2.14 14.07
C LEU A 501 29.87 -1.78 15.40
N CYS A 502 29.18 -0.64 15.46
CA CYS A 502 28.46 -0.21 16.66
C CYS A 502 27.09 -0.86 16.82
N ARG A 503 26.60 -1.52 15.76
CA ARG A 503 25.30 -2.21 15.71
C ARG A 503 24.10 -1.30 15.96
N ILE A 504 24.23 -0.04 15.56
CA ILE A 504 23.17 0.96 15.71
C ILE A 504 22.51 1.28 14.37
N SER A 505 21.24 1.67 14.40
CA SER A 505 20.51 2.21 13.25
C SER A 505 20.02 3.62 13.56
N LEU A 506 20.30 4.57 12.67
CA LEU A 506 20.06 5.99 12.87
C LEU A 506 19.02 6.55 11.89
N ALA A 507 18.31 7.57 12.34
CA ALA A 507 17.18 8.16 11.62
C ALA A 507 17.57 8.93 10.34
N SER A 508 18.83 9.35 10.20
CA SER A 508 19.30 10.11 9.04
C SER A 508 20.77 9.81 8.74
N PRO A 509 21.19 9.96 7.47
CA PRO A 509 22.59 9.85 7.08
C PRO A 509 23.45 10.91 7.75
N ASN A 510 22.93 12.12 8.01
CA ASN A 510 23.64 13.14 8.79
C ASN A 510 24.00 12.61 10.18
N ARG A 511 23.04 11.98 10.87
CA ARG A 511 23.31 11.35 12.16
C ARG A 511 24.30 10.20 12.04
N MET A 512 24.28 9.44 10.94
CA MET A 512 25.30 8.42 10.70
C MET A 512 26.69 9.02 10.50
N ARG A 513 26.81 10.13 9.75
CA ARG A 513 28.06 10.88 9.63
C ARG A 513 28.55 11.35 11.00
N ASP A 514 27.66 11.94 11.80
CA ASP A 514 27.96 12.40 13.16
C ASP A 514 28.36 11.23 14.09
N HIS A 515 27.75 10.05 13.89
CA HIS A 515 28.07 8.85 14.63
C HIS A 515 29.46 8.33 14.33
N VAL A 516 29.83 8.21 13.05
CA VAL A 516 31.14 7.72 12.62
C VAL A 516 32.28 8.58 13.18
N ILE A 517 32.06 9.89 13.32
CA ILE A 517 33.04 10.81 13.95
C ILE A 517 32.93 10.87 15.48
N GLY A 518 31.95 10.19 16.05
CA GLY A 518 31.62 10.23 17.47
C GLY A 518 32.58 9.42 18.34
N ARG A 519 32.71 9.82 19.62
CA ARG A 519 33.61 9.17 20.58
C ARG A 519 33.33 7.68 20.77
N ARG A 520 32.05 7.31 20.81
CA ARG A 520 31.63 5.91 20.97
C ARG A 520 32.07 5.04 19.79
N HIS A 521 31.94 5.56 18.58
CA HIS A 521 32.34 4.85 17.38
C HIS A 521 33.85 4.67 17.32
N CYS A 522 34.62 5.73 17.56
CA CYS A 522 36.09 5.64 17.61
C CYS A 522 36.59 4.64 18.68
N LEU A 523 35.88 4.56 19.81
CA LEU A 523 36.18 3.58 20.85
C LEU A 523 35.85 2.14 20.41
N ALA A 524 34.75 1.94 19.67
CA ALA A 524 34.42 0.64 19.09
C ALA A 524 35.43 0.21 18.01
N VAL A 525 35.92 1.15 17.19
CA VAL A 525 36.99 0.88 16.21
C VAL A 525 38.29 0.49 16.92
N ALA A 526 38.66 1.19 17.99
CA ALA A 526 39.82 0.84 18.82
C ALA A 526 39.69 -0.54 19.46
N ALA A 527 38.54 -0.83 20.05
CA ALA A 527 38.26 -2.13 20.63
C ALA A 527 38.35 -3.26 19.59
N GLU A 528 37.79 -3.07 18.40
CA GLU A 528 37.83 -4.09 17.34
C GLU A 528 39.24 -4.29 16.79
N TYR A 529 39.99 -3.21 16.58
CA TYR A 529 41.40 -3.30 16.17
C TYR A 529 42.23 -4.08 17.20
N LEU A 530 42.15 -3.70 18.47
CA LEU A 530 42.91 -4.35 19.54
C LEU A 530 42.49 -5.82 19.75
N ARG A 531 41.20 -6.13 19.56
CA ARG A 531 40.71 -7.51 19.58
C ARG A 531 41.29 -8.35 18.44
N GLN A 532 41.50 -7.77 17.25
CA GLN A 532 42.18 -8.44 16.12
C GLN A 532 43.68 -8.67 16.40
N GLN A 533 44.25 -7.97 17.39
CA GLN A 533 45.61 -8.17 17.90
C GLN A 533 45.64 -9.01 19.19
N ASP A 534 44.58 -9.76 19.48
CA ASP A 534 44.42 -10.61 20.68
C ASP A 534 44.57 -9.85 22.03
N HIS A 535 44.25 -8.56 22.08
CA HIS A 535 44.34 -7.75 23.31
C HIS A 535 43.00 -7.62 24.06
N ALA A 536 43.05 -7.73 25.40
CA ALA A 536 41.90 -7.54 26.28
C ALA A 536 41.65 -6.05 26.59
N ILE A 537 40.43 -5.56 26.37
CA ILE A 537 40.08 -4.11 26.36
C ILE A 537 39.85 -3.50 27.77
N PHE A 538 39.88 -4.33 28.81
CA PHE A 538 39.58 -3.94 30.20
C PHE A 538 40.85 -3.83 31.03
N ARG A 539 40.81 -2.98 32.08
CA ARG A 539 41.96 -2.72 32.96
C ARG A 539 42.56 -4.02 33.51
N ASN A 540 43.73 -4.38 33.02
CA ASN A 540 44.70 -5.25 33.69
C ASN A 540 46.05 -4.52 33.73
N ASN A 541 46.75 -4.64 34.86
CA ASN A 541 48.11 -4.12 35.03
C ASN A 541 49.08 -5.05 34.29
N SER A 542 49.63 -4.65 33.14
CA SER A 542 50.83 -5.29 32.59
C SER A 542 51.66 -4.37 31.69
N GLU A 543 52.97 -4.65 31.68
CA GLU A 543 54.01 -4.01 30.86
C GLU A 543 53.83 -4.23 29.34
N ASP A 544 53.00 -5.20 28.92
CA ASP A 544 52.71 -5.51 27.50
C ASP A 544 51.90 -4.42 26.77
N THR A 545 51.27 -3.50 27.51
CA THR A 545 50.46 -2.42 26.90
C THR A 545 51.28 -1.40 26.11
N ALA A 546 52.61 -1.31 26.34
CA ALA A 546 53.47 -0.35 25.65
C ALA A 546 53.65 -0.66 24.16
N LYS A 547 53.67 -1.95 23.78
CA LYS A 547 53.84 -2.41 22.38
C LYS A 547 52.60 -2.20 21.50
N LEU A 548 51.45 -1.94 22.12
CA LEU A 548 50.16 -1.77 21.45
C LEU A 548 49.71 -0.31 21.41
N LEU A 549 50.57 0.63 21.80
CA LEU A 549 50.30 2.05 21.69
C LEU A 549 50.45 2.51 20.23
N PRO A 550 49.64 3.48 19.77
CA PRO A 550 49.82 4.06 18.44
C PRO A 550 51.21 4.69 18.31
N THR A 551 51.96 4.28 17.30
CA THR A 551 53.27 4.84 16.92
C THR A 551 53.14 5.81 15.73
N GLU A 552 54.22 6.50 15.35
CA GLU A 552 54.23 7.33 14.14
C GLU A 552 54.21 6.49 12.84
N GLU A 553 54.62 5.21 12.91
CA GLU A 553 54.56 4.26 11.78
C GLU A 553 53.15 3.69 11.55
N ASP A 554 52.28 3.76 12.57
CA ASP A 554 50.89 3.29 12.47
C ASP A 554 50.03 4.28 11.66
N ASP A 555 49.61 3.86 10.46
CA ASP A 555 48.64 4.60 9.67
C ASP A 555 47.22 4.46 10.26
N ALA A 556 46.97 5.19 11.35
CA ALA A 556 45.68 5.27 12.00
C ALA A 556 44.56 5.71 11.03
N ALA A 557 44.89 6.43 9.96
CA ALA A 557 43.93 6.81 8.93
C ALA A 557 43.47 5.60 8.12
N LYS A 558 44.41 4.76 7.68
CA LYS A 558 44.12 3.51 6.96
C LYS A 558 43.35 2.51 7.82
N ILE A 559 43.76 2.33 9.08
CA ILE A 559 43.07 1.41 10.01
C ILE A 559 41.65 1.91 10.27
N PHE A 560 41.48 3.20 10.59
CA PHE A 560 40.16 3.79 10.76
C PHE A 560 39.35 3.61 9.48
N TYR A 561 39.88 3.98 8.32
CA TYR A 561 39.15 3.87 7.06
C TYR A 561 38.66 2.43 6.81
N THR A 562 39.51 1.43 7.06
CA THR A 562 39.23 0.01 6.78
C THR A 562 38.23 -0.61 7.76
N LEU A 563 38.25 -0.24 9.04
CA LEU A 563 37.36 -0.83 10.06
C LEU A 563 36.11 0.01 10.32
N SER A 564 36.19 1.32 10.07
CA SER A 564 35.14 2.30 10.35
C SER A 564 34.27 2.59 9.13
N THR A 565 34.88 2.93 8.00
CA THR A 565 34.15 3.55 6.87
C THR A 565 33.98 2.60 5.69
N LEU A 566 35.02 1.86 5.30
CA LEU A 566 35.00 0.91 4.19
C LEU A 566 33.93 -0.18 4.39
N PRO A 567 33.75 -0.79 5.58
CA PRO A 567 32.71 -1.78 5.80
C PRO A 567 31.30 -1.19 5.78
N ILE A 568 31.16 0.13 5.96
CA ILE A 568 29.89 0.85 5.82
C ILE A 568 29.64 1.20 4.34
N LEU A 569 30.68 1.52 3.58
CA LEU A 569 30.62 1.93 2.17
C LEU A 569 30.53 0.74 1.20
N HIS A 570 31.27 -0.34 1.46
CA HIS A 570 31.46 -1.47 0.56
C HIS A 570 30.48 -2.61 0.75
N GLN A 571 29.51 -2.52 1.68
CA GLN A 571 28.60 -3.63 1.98
C GLN A 571 28.06 -4.31 0.71
N PRO A 572 28.55 -5.53 0.38
CA PRO A 572 28.00 -6.34 -0.69
C PRO A 572 26.82 -7.13 -0.12
N ALA A 573 25.70 -7.13 -0.83
CA ALA A 573 24.58 -8.07 -0.72
C ALA A 573 23.67 -8.09 0.54
N THR A 574 23.79 -7.23 1.57
CA THR A 574 22.75 -7.22 2.64
C THR A 574 22.23 -5.91 3.23
N VAL A 575 22.74 -4.69 3.07
CA VAL A 575 21.93 -3.51 3.48
C VAL A 575 22.43 -2.21 2.84
N VAL A 576 21.84 -1.80 1.71
CA VAL A 576 21.88 -0.39 1.30
C VAL A 576 20.46 0.07 0.99
N GLU A 577 19.83 0.84 1.87
CA GLU A 577 18.59 1.58 1.51
C GLU A 577 18.78 2.27 0.16
N PRO A 578 17.73 2.53 -0.65
CA PRO A 578 17.89 3.25 -1.92
C PRO A 578 18.83 4.45 -1.73
N PRO A 579 19.92 4.56 -2.52
CA PRO A 579 21.02 5.43 -2.19
C PRO A 579 20.50 6.85 -2.01
N ASP A 580 21.04 7.55 -1.02
CA ASP A 580 20.71 8.96 -0.78
C ASP A 580 20.95 9.79 -2.05
N THR A 581 21.76 9.36 -3.01
CA THR A 581 21.86 9.97 -4.35
C THR A 581 20.54 9.92 -5.14
N ALA A 582 19.79 8.82 -5.06
CA ALA A 582 18.44 8.71 -5.62
C ALA A 582 17.44 9.59 -4.85
N LEU A 583 17.55 9.64 -3.52
CA LEU A 583 16.75 10.53 -2.66
C LEU A 583 17.11 12.02 -2.83
N CYS A 584 18.38 12.34 -3.09
CA CYS A 584 18.91 13.67 -3.33
C CYS A 584 18.63 14.13 -4.75
N ALA A 585 18.61 13.23 -5.74
CA ALA A 585 18.10 13.52 -7.08
C ALA A 585 16.61 13.88 -7.01
N LEU A 586 15.81 13.06 -6.30
CA LEU A 586 14.42 13.38 -5.97
C LEU A 586 14.30 14.73 -5.25
N GLN A 587 15.12 15.01 -4.24
CA GLN A 587 15.04 16.25 -3.45
C GLN A 587 15.51 17.50 -4.21
N LYS A 588 16.57 17.43 -5.02
CA LYS A 588 17.05 18.57 -5.82
C LYS A 588 16.04 18.95 -6.89
N GLU A 589 15.44 17.99 -7.58
CA GLU A 589 14.40 18.30 -8.58
C GLU A 589 13.12 18.84 -7.93
N VAL A 590 12.68 18.26 -6.81
CA VAL A 590 11.55 18.76 -5.99
C VAL A 590 11.82 20.16 -5.42
N LEU A 591 13.07 20.57 -5.17
CA LEU A 591 13.38 21.91 -4.68
C LEU A 591 13.58 22.93 -5.82
N CYS A 592 14.13 22.51 -6.96
CA CYS A 592 14.28 23.38 -8.13
C CYS A 592 12.93 23.75 -8.78
N THR A 593 11.88 22.96 -8.59
CA THR A 593 10.53 23.29 -9.07
C THR A 593 9.73 24.18 -8.11
N SER A 594 10.10 24.29 -6.83
CA SER A 594 9.46 25.19 -5.86
C SER A 594 9.84 26.66 -6.07
N ASP A 595 11.07 26.94 -6.50
CA ASP A 595 11.56 28.32 -6.66
C ASP A 595 10.97 29.00 -7.92
N THR A 596 10.37 28.25 -8.84
CA THR A 596 9.69 28.77 -10.04
C THR A 596 8.23 29.19 -9.83
N LEU A 597 7.62 28.94 -8.65
CA LEU A 597 6.25 29.36 -8.32
C LEU A 597 6.18 30.61 -7.42
N ALA A 598 7.32 31.28 -7.21
CA ALA A 598 7.43 32.49 -6.37
C ALA A 598 7.70 33.78 -7.17
N HIS A 599 7.54 33.77 -8.50
CA HIS A 599 7.64 34.95 -9.35
C HIS A 599 6.36 35.22 -10.12
#